data_AF-A0AAV0XQ77-F1
#
_entry.id   AF-A0AAV0XQ77-F1
#
_cell.length_a   1.000
_cell.length_b   1.000
_cell.length_c   1.000
_cell.angle_alpha   90.00
_cell.angle_beta   90.00
_cell.angle_gamma   90.00
#
_symmetry.space_group_name_H-M   'P 1'
#
loop_
_entity.id
_entity.type
_entity.pdbx_description
1 polymer ?
#
loop_
_entity_poly.entity_id
_entity_poly.type
_entity_poly.pdbx_seq_one_letter_code
_entity_poly.pdbx_strand_id
1 'polypeptide(L)'
;MTIKETELLNNLRDESILTLNIYNNFRTIFFETCSDYITEWTNPTLCKFNGVSWITLKNIEGDFSWKNISNTIQLIKNVIPSLTFNEAELFDEFTIVKTNLQKNQKIKSFNTLDEKWTYVFQTADIDGDFPNLKIVVELLMCIPGSNANVERIFSDMNNLWTDDKSRFDVKTVKAMLVVKHFFTEDCSGFHDFLLGNKKLLKHIHSSEKYLPKESKTVILNTQASTSNTC
;
A
#
# COMPACT_ATOMS: atom_id res chain seq x y z
N MET A 1 -8.41 -21.38 -29.09
CA MET A 1 -6.98 -21.66 -29.30
C MET A 1 -6.67 -21.28 -30.73
N THR A 2 -5.76 -20.35 -30.94
CA THR A 2 -5.34 -19.88 -32.26
C THR A 2 -4.42 -20.89 -32.92
N ILE A 3 -4.30 -20.83 -34.26
CA ILE A 3 -3.46 -21.75 -35.04
C ILE A 3 -2.00 -21.73 -34.55
N LYS A 4 -1.47 -20.54 -34.23
CA LYS A 4 -0.11 -20.36 -33.69
C LYS A 4 0.06 -20.94 -32.29
N GLU A 5 -0.96 -20.84 -31.42
CA GLU A 5 -0.92 -21.46 -30.09
C GLU A 5 -0.86 -22.99 -30.21
N THR A 6 -1.61 -23.58 -31.15
CA THR A 6 -1.63 -25.02 -31.38
C THR A 6 -0.28 -25.53 -31.92
N GLU A 7 0.35 -24.82 -32.85
CA GLU A 7 1.70 -25.16 -33.34
C GLU A 7 2.75 -25.13 -32.21
N LEU A 8 2.73 -24.09 -31.37
CA LEU A 8 3.66 -23.97 -30.25
C LEU A 8 3.46 -25.10 -29.22
N LEU A 9 2.21 -25.47 -28.93
CA LEU A 9 1.85 -26.55 -28.03
C LEU A 9 2.32 -27.92 -28.54
N ASN A 10 2.22 -28.15 -29.85
CA ASN A 10 2.69 -29.39 -30.46
C ASN A 10 4.22 -29.50 -30.34
N ASN A 11 4.95 -28.41 -30.62
CA ASN A 11 6.41 -28.38 -30.46
C ASN A 11 6.85 -28.64 -29.00
N LEU A 12 6.15 -28.06 -28.02
CA LEU A 12 6.46 -28.24 -26.59
C LEU A 12 6.05 -29.63 -26.05
N ARG A 13 5.08 -30.28 -26.71
CA ARG A 13 4.66 -31.65 -26.41
C ARG A 13 5.70 -32.66 -26.91
N ASP A 14 6.27 -32.41 -28.09
CA ASP A 14 7.32 -33.23 -28.68
C ASP A 14 8.61 -33.20 -27.84
N GLU A 15 8.86 -32.10 -27.14
CA GLU A 15 9.97 -31.97 -26.18
C GLU A 15 9.65 -32.56 -24.78
N SER A 16 8.46 -33.14 -24.57
CA SER A 16 7.99 -33.71 -23.29
C SER A 16 7.87 -32.72 -22.12
N ILE A 17 7.83 -31.40 -22.38
CA ILE A 17 7.94 -30.35 -21.37
C ILE A 17 6.57 -29.97 -20.78
N LEU A 18 5.47 -30.10 -21.54
CA LEU A 18 4.14 -29.68 -21.11
C LEU A 18 3.02 -30.57 -21.66
N THR A 19 2.01 -30.85 -20.84
CA THR A 19 0.77 -31.49 -21.30
C THR A 19 -0.28 -30.43 -21.67
N LEU A 20 -1.16 -30.76 -22.62
CA LEU A 20 -2.27 -29.89 -23.04
C LEU A 20 -3.13 -29.42 -21.86
N ASN A 21 -3.33 -30.28 -20.86
CA ASN A 21 -4.09 -29.96 -19.66
C ASN A 21 -3.39 -28.91 -18.78
N ILE A 22 -2.07 -29.04 -18.60
CA ILE A 22 -1.25 -28.07 -17.86
C ILE A 22 -1.26 -26.71 -18.57
N TYR A 23 -1.09 -26.70 -19.89
CA TYR A 23 -1.13 -25.46 -20.68
C TYR A 23 -2.49 -24.76 -20.56
N ASN A 24 -3.59 -25.50 -20.72
CA ASN A 24 -4.93 -24.93 -20.61
C ASN A 24 -5.20 -24.36 -19.22
N ASN A 25 -4.75 -25.05 -18.16
CA ASN A 25 -4.88 -24.56 -16.80
C ASN A 25 -4.10 -23.25 -16.57
N PHE A 26 -2.82 -23.20 -16.98
CA PHE A 26 -2.01 -21.99 -16.88
C PHE A 26 -2.60 -20.84 -17.69
N ARG A 27 -3.06 -21.12 -18.91
CA ARG A 27 -3.69 -20.12 -19.79
C ARG A 27 -4.95 -19.54 -19.14
N THR A 28 -5.82 -20.38 -18.61
CA THR A 28 -7.04 -19.94 -17.91
C THR A 28 -6.68 -19.10 -16.69
N ILE A 29 -5.80 -19.58 -15.80
CA ILE A 29 -5.37 -18.85 -14.61
C ILE A 29 -4.76 -17.49 -14.99
N PHE A 30 -3.91 -17.44 -16.02
CA PHE A 30 -3.29 -16.20 -16.47
C PHE A 30 -4.35 -15.19 -16.95
N PHE A 31 -5.26 -15.60 -17.83
CA PHE A 31 -6.28 -14.69 -18.36
C PHE A 31 -7.33 -14.30 -17.31
N GLU A 32 -7.70 -15.21 -16.40
CA GLU A 32 -8.53 -14.87 -15.24
C GLU A 32 -7.83 -13.85 -14.35
N THR A 33 -6.55 -14.06 -14.02
CA THR A 33 -5.76 -13.10 -13.23
C THR A 33 -5.65 -11.74 -13.93
N CYS A 34 -5.42 -11.72 -15.24
CA CYS A 34 -5.40 -10.48 -16.01
C CYS A 34 -6.78 -9.80 -16.03
N SER A 35 -7.85 -10.57 -16.17
CA SER A 35 -9.22 -10.07 -16.14
C SER A 35 -9.57 -9.49 -14.77
N ASP A 36 -9.22 -10.19 -13.68
CA ASP A 36 -9.41 -9.73 -12.31
C ASP A 36 -8.59 -8.47 -12.03
N TYR A 37 -7.33 -8.45 -12.48
CA TYR A 37 -6.47 -7.26 -12.39
C TYR A 37 -7.09 -6.08 -13.13
N ILE A 38 -7.45 -6.25 -14.40
CA ILE A 38 -8.08 -5.19 -15.18
C ILE A 38 -9.40 -4.78 -14.51
N THR A 39 -10.19 -5.71 -14.00
CA THR A 39 -11.48 -5.44 -13.32
C THR A 39 -11.28 -4.64 -12.03
N GLU A 40 -10.29 -4.96 -11.22
CA GLU A 40 -9.95 -4.17 -10.02
C GLU A 40 -9.41 -2.78 -10.37
N TRP A 41 -8.68 -2.64 -11.47
CA TRP A 41 -8.15 -1.36 -11.97
C TRP A 41 -9.19 -0.52 -12.74
N THR A 42 -10.20 -1.15 -13.35
CA THR A 42 -11.26 -0.50 -14.13
C THR A 42 -12.52 -0.25 -13.32
N ASN A 43 -12.80 -1.05 -12.29
CA ASN A 43 -13.57 -0.57 -11.16
C ASN A 43 -12.87 0.70 -10.68
N PRO A 44 -13.58 1.79 -10.40
CA PRO A 44 -12.96 2.93 -9.76
C PRO A 44 -12.53 2.45 -8.38
N THR A 45 -11.33 1.90 -8.22
CA THR A 45 -10.79 1.42 -6.94
C THR A 45 -10.76 2.60 -5.94
N LEU A 46 -10.70 3.82 -6.50
CA LEU A 46 -10.83 5.09 -5.79
C LEU A 46 -12.25 5.43 -5.33
N CYS A 47 -13.31 4.81 -5.87
CA CYS A 47 -14.67 4.99 -5.36
C CYS A 47 -14.81 4.46 -3.92
N LYS A 48 -13.96 3.50 -3.52
CA LYS A 48 -13.85 3.05 -2.13
C LYS A 48 -13.37 4.19 -1.23
N PHE A 49 -12.64 5.18 -1.76
CA PHE A 49 -12.25 6.41 -1.04
C PHE A 49 -13.20 7.59 -1.30
N ASN A 50 -14.34 7.37 -1.98
CA ASN A 50 -15.37 8.40 -2.09
C ASN A 50 -15.85 8.75 -0.68
N GLY A 51 -15.80 10.04 -0.36
CA GLY A 51 -16.13 10.53 0.97
C GLY A 51 -14.94 10.57 1.94
N VAL A 52 -13.70 10.38 1.48
CA VAL A 52 -12.48 10.66 2.29
C VAL A 52 -11.95 12.08 2.03
N SER A 53 -12.55 12.84 1.12
CA SER A 53 -12.18 14.21 0.77
C SER A 53 -12.19 15.19 1.96
N TRP A 54 -12.89 14.83 3.04
CA TRP A 54 -12.91 15.57 4.30
C TRP A 54 -11.52 15.81 4.87
N ILE A 55 -10.57 14.90 4.62
CA ILE A 55 -9.16 15.04 5.03
C ILE A 55 -8.52 16.32 4.48
N THR A 56 -9.04 16.86 3.37
CA THR A 56 -8.49 18.07 2.73
C THR A 56 -8.87 19.37 3.43
N LEU A 57 -9.91 19.33 4.29
CA LEU A 57 -10.50 20.49 4.96
C LEU A 57 -10.87 21.63 3.98
N LYS A 58 -11.05 21.34 2.68
CA LYS A 58 -11.43 22.34 1.67
C LYS A 58 -12.89 22.76 1.78
N ASN A 59 -13.77 21.78 2.00
CA ASN A 59 -15.21 21.98 2.17
C ASN A 59 -15.64 21.47 3.56
N ILE A 60 -15.39 22.28 4.60
CA ILE A 60 -15.68 21.89 5.99
C ILE A 60 -17.19 21.68 6.22
N GLU A 61 -18.04 22.47 5.58
CA GLU A 61 -19.50 22.39 5.77
C GLU A 61 -20.09 21.11 5.18
N GLY A 62 -19.69 20.74 3.96
CA GLY A 62 -20.19 19.54 3.30
C GLY A 62 -19.39 18.27 3.60
N ASP A 63 -18.08 18.30 3.35
CA ASP A 63 -17.26 17.08 3.31
C ASP A 63 -16.89 16.63 4.72
N PHE A 64 -16.56 17.55 5.63
CA PHE A 64 -16.22 17.24 7.03
C PHE A 64 -17.48 16.92 7.85
N SER A 65 -18.09 15.78 7.56
CA SER A 65 -19.31 15.27 8.18
C SER A 65 -19.09 13.94 8.88
N TRP A 66 -19.87 13.66 9.92
CA TRP A 66 -19.79 12.39 10.63
C TRP A 66 -20.04 11.19 9.71
N LYS A 67 -20.97 11.32 8.76
CA LYS A 67 -21.24 10.27 7.75
C LYS A 67 -19.97 9.85 7.01
N ASN A 68 -19.18 10.82 6.56
CA ASN A 68 -17.95 10.57 5.82
C ASN A 68 -16.85 9.96 6.70
N ILE A 69 -16.73 10.41 7.95
CA ILE A 69 -15.78 9.83 8.92
C ILE A 69 -16.18 8.40 9.29
N SER A 70 -17.46 8.14 9.55
CA SER A 70 -18.01 6.81 9.83
C SER A 70 -17.75 5.83 8.68
N ASN A 71 -18.00 6.26 7.44
CA ASN A 71 -17.66 5.47 6.25
C ASN A 71 -16.15 5.19 6.17
N THR A 72 -15.32 6.19 6.49
CA THR A 72 -13.85 6.03 6.53
C THR A 72 -13.43 4.98 7.55
N ILE A 73 -14.01 4.99 8.75
CA ILE A 73 -13.71 4.00 9.79
C ILE A 73 -14.10 2.59 9.33
N GLN A 74 -15.26 2.44 8.68
CA GLN A 74 -15.67 1.14 8.11
C GLN A 74 -14.68 0.64 7.06
N LEU A 75 -14.20 1.53 6.19
CA LEU A 75 -13.16 1.20 5.21
C LEU A 75 -11.86 0.75 5.89
N ILE A 76 -11.42 1.48 6.92
CA ILE A 76 -10.22 1.13 7.69
C ILE A 76 -10.39 -0.23 8.37
N LYS A 77 -11.54 -0.50 9.01
CA LYS A 77 -11.83 -1.80 9.65
C LYS A 77 -11.83 -2.96 8.65
N ASN A 78 -12.29 -2.74 7.42
CA ASN A 78 -12.26 -3.75 6.37
C ASN A 78 -10.82 -4.09 5.92
N VAL A 79 -9.92 -3.11 5.93
CA VAL A 79 -8.51 -3.29 5.54
C VAL A 79 -7.65 -3.79 6.70
N ILE A 80 -7.91 -3.30 7.92
CA ILE A 80 -7.15 -3.61 9.14
C ILE A 80 -8.14 -3.99 10.26
N PRO A 81 -8.63 -5.25 10.29
CA PRO A 81 -9.64 -5.69 11.26
C PRO A 81 -9.19 -5.65 12.72
N SER A 82 -7.87 -5.64 12.97
CA SER A 82 -7.29 -5.56 14.31
C SER A 82 -7.36 -4.17 14.93
N LEU A 83 -7.67 -3.13 14.15
CA LEU A 83 -7.73 -1.76 14.65
C LEU A 83 -9.11 -1.45 15.22
N THR A 84 -9.15 -1.16 16.52
CA THR A 84 -10.38 -0.81 17.25
C THR A 84 -10.43 0.68 17.51
N PHE A 85 -11.60 1.28 17.33
CA PHE A 85 -11.86 2.69 17.61
C PHE A 85 -12.99 2.80 18.64
N ASN A 86 -12.88 3.74 19.57
CA ASN A 86 -14.04 4.14 20.36
C ASN A 86 -14.87 5.12 19.52
N GLU A 87 -15.93 4.65 18.88
CA GLU A 87 -16.75 5.48 17.97
C GLU A 87 -17.45 6.64 18.69
N ALA A 88 -17.78 6.48 19.98
CA ALA A 88 -18.41 7.54 20.77
C ALA A 88 -17.41 8.67 21.04
N GLU A 89 -16.22 8.33 21.55
CA GLU A 89 -15.14 9.32 21.75
C GLU A 89 -14.74 9.98 20.42
N LEU A 90 -14.63 9.22 19.35
CA LEU A 90 -14.30 9.76 18.03
C LEU A 90 -15.37 10.74 17.51
N PHE A 91 -16.65 10.50 17.82
CA PHE A 91 -17.73 11.44 17.50
C PHE A 91 -17.59 12.74 18.27
N ASP A 92 -17.24 12.66 19.56
CA ASP A 92 -17.02 13.82 20.42
C ASP A 92 -15.80 14.63 19.93
N GLU A 93 -14.67 13.95 19.67
CA GLU A 93 -13.45 14.52 19.09
C GLU A 93 -13.74 15.26 17.77
N PHE A 94 -14.45 14.59 16.85
CA PHE A 94 -14.88 15.19 15.58
C PHE A 94 -15.71 16.46 15.80
N THR A 95 -16.66 16.44 16.73
CA THR A 95 -17.58 17.56 16.99
C THR A 95 -16.84 18.78 17.53
N ILE A 96 -15.88 18.56 18.43
CA ILE A 96 -14.99 19.60 18.96
C ILE A 96 -14.17 20.22 17.81
N VAL A 97 -13.51 19.39 17.00
CA VAL A 97 -12.71 19.85 15.87
C VAL A 97 -13.58 20.63 14.89
N LYS A 98 -14.72 20.08 14.46
CA LYS A 98 -15.61 20.72 13.47
C LYS A 98 -16.05 22.12 13.92
N THR A 99 -16.45 22.25 15.18
CA THR A 99 -16.91 23.52 15.76
C THR A 99 -15.80 24.58 15.76
N ASN A 100 -14.56 24.18 16.06
CA ASN A 100 -13.41 25.08 16.06
C ASN A 100 -12.96 25.44 14.64
N LEU A 101 -12.97 24.47 13.72
CA LEU A 101 -12.64 24.67 12.31
C LEU A 101 -13.56 25.70 11.64
N GLN A 102 -14.86 25.70 11.96
CA GLN A 102 -15.81 26.68 11.43
C GLN A 102 -15.50 28.12 11.87
N LYS A 103 -14.91 28.29 13.05
CA LYS A 103 -14.55 29.60 13.60
C LYS A 103 -13.16 30.06 13.14
N ASN A 104 -12.29 29.14 12.74
CA ASN A 104 -10.88 29.43 12.51
C ASN A 104 -10.53 29.64 11.03
N GLN A 105 -10.37 30.90 10.62
CA GLN A 105 -10.00 31.25 9.24
C GLN A 105 -8.54 30.90 8.88
N LYS A 106 -7.67 30.69 9.87
CA LYS A 106 -6.23 30.44 9.66
C LYS A 106 -5.96 29.15 8.90
N ILE A 107 -6.86 28.18 8.94
CA ILE A 107 -6.67 26.90 8.23
C ILE A 107 -6.62 27.04 6.71
N LYS A 108 -7.26 28.10 6.18
CA LYS A 108 -7.22 28.40 4.75
C LYS A 108 -5.85 28.93 4.30
N SER A 109 -4.98 29.38 5.20
CA SER A 109 -3.65 29.90 4.84
C SER A 109 -2.58 28.82 4.67
N PHE A 110 -2.83 27.59 5.15
CA PHE A 110 -1.89 26.48 4.99
C PHE A 110 -2.04 25.80 3.63
N ASN A 111 -0.92 25.45 3.01
CA ASN A 111 -0.89 24.91 1.65
C ASN A 111 -0.92 23.38 1.66
N THR A 112 -0.26 22.76 2.63
CA THR A 112 -0.12 21.31 2.70
C THR A 112 -1.12 20.67 3.67
N LEU A 113 -1.39 19.37 3.49
CA LEU A 113 -2.26 18.61 4.38
C LEU A 113 -1.64 18.42 5.76
N ASP A 114 -0.35 18.15 5.79
CA ASP A 114 0.46 17.98 7.01
C ASP A 114 0.44 19.26 7.86
N GLU A 115 0.65 20.45 7.26
CA GLU A 115 0.56 21.73 7.98
C GLU A 115 -0.83 21.92 8.62
N LYS A 116 -1.90 21.62 7.86
CA LYS A 116 -3.29 21.77 8.34
C LYS A 116 -3.59 20.87 9.53
N TRP A 117 -3.31 19.58 9.42
CA TRP A 117 -3.61 18.63 10.49
C TRP A 117 -2.67 18.78 11.68
N THR A 118 -1.40 19.14 11.44
CA THR A 118 -0.47 19.52 12.50
C THR A 118 -1.01 20.71 13.28
N TYR A 119 -1.50 21.74 12.58
CA TYR A 119 -2.18 22.85 13.23
C TYR A 119 -3.39 22.39 14.02
N VAL A 120 -4.32 21.61 13.45
CA VAL A 120 -5.50 21.09 14.16
C VAL A 120 -5.13 20.37 15.46
N PHE A 121 -4.09 19.54 15.46
CA PHE A 121 -3.69 18.78 16.64
C PHE A 121 -2.77 19.53 17.61
N GLN A 122 -2.18 20.67 17.21
CA GLN A 122 -1.26 21.45 18.05
C GLN A 122 -1.83 22.79 18.53
N THR A 123 -2.95 23.26 17.97
CA THR A 123 -3.47 24.59 18.31
C THR A 123 -4.10 24.57 19.70
N ALA A 124 -3.65 25.47 20.58
CA ALA A 124 -4.25 25.70 21.90
C ALA A 124 -5.72 26.16 21.85
N ASP A 125 -6.20 26.63 20.70
CA ASP A 125 -7.61 27.00 20.46
C ASP A 125 -8.54 25.77 20.38
N ILE A 126 -7.98 24.56 20.23
CA ILE A 126 -8.72 23.30 20.24
C ILE A 126 -8.24 22.52 21.47
N ASP A 127 -8.73 22.90 22.65
CA ASP A 127 -8.43 22.20 23.91
C ASP A 127 -8.94 20.75 23.83
N GLY A 128 -8.02 19.79 23.84
CA GLY A 128 -8.34 18.36 23.86
C GLY A 128 -7.20 17.48 23.34
N ASP A 129 -7.20 16.22 23.76
CA ASP A 129 -6.47 15.16 23.07
C ASP A 129 -7.44 14.47 22.10
N PHE A 130 -6.97 14.16 20.90
CA PHE A 130 -7.79 13.57 19.82
C PHE A 130 -7.21 12.22 19.39
N PRO A 131 -7.05 11.25 20.32
CA PRO A 131 -6.33 10.01 20.04
C PRO A 131 -6.98 9.21 18.91
N ASN A 132 -8.31 9.15 18.84
CA ASN A 132 -9.00 8.35 17.83
C ASN A 132 -8.92 9.02 16.45
N LEU A 133 -9.19 10.34 16.38
CA LEU A 133 -9.19 11.10 15.13
C LEU A 133 -7.78 11.19 14.56
N LYS A 134 -6.76 11.33 15.41
CA LYS A 134 -5.36 11.35 15.00
C LYS A 134 -4.95 10.05 14.30
N ILE A 135 -5.33 8.89 14.84
CA ILE A 135 -5.06 7.59 14.19
C ILE A 135 -5.70 7.55 12.80
N VAL A 136 -6.96 7.98 12.66
CA VAL A 136 -7.65 8.00 11.36
C VAL A 136 -6.93 8.90 10.36
N VAL A 137 -6.56 10.12 10.78
CA VAL A 137 -5.85 11.09 9.93
C VAL A 137 -4.47 10.57 9.53
N GLU A 138 -3.69 10.03 10.46
CA GLU A 138 -2.36 9.47 10.19
C GLU A 138 -2.43 8.33 9.17
N LEU A 139 -3.37 7.40 9.33
CA LEU A 139 -3.57 6.30 8.37
C LEU A 139 -3.90 6.80 6.97
N LEU A 140 -4.79 7.79 6.86
CA LEU A 140 -5.14 8.38 5.57
C LEU A 140 -3.97 9.12 4.93
N MET A 141 -3.14 9.79 5.73
CA MET A 141 -1.95 10.50 5.26
C MET A 141 -0.84 9.54 4.80
N CYS A 142 -0.84 8.29 5.23
CA CYS A 142 0.05 7.25 4.70
C CYS A 142 -0.33 6.77 3.28
N ILE A 143 -1.53 7.11 2.79
CA ILE A 143 -1.96 6.73 1.45
C ILE A 143 -1.32 7.68 0.44
N PRO A 144 -0.47 7.19 -0.49
CA PRO A 144 0.17 8.04 -1.48
C PRO A 144 -0.89 8.62 -2.43
N GLY A 145 -0.93 9.95 -2.55
CA GLY A 145 -1.85 10.66 -3.44
C GLY A 145 -1.47 10.61 -4.92
N SER A 146 -0.34 10.00 -5.28
CA SER A 146 0.09 9.82 -6.67
C SER A 146 0.96 8.57 -6.84
N ASN A 147 1.00 8.07 -8.07
CA ASN A 147 1.82 6.92 -8.44
C ASN A 147 3.28 7.31 -8.71
N ALA A 148 3.65 8.59 -8.63
CA ALA A 148 4.98 9.08 -9.01
C ALA A 148 6.12 8.39 -8.23
N ASN A 149 5.89 8.07 -6.95
CA ASN A 149 6.87 7.33 -6.15
C ASN A 149 7.05 5.89 -6.66
N VAL A 150 5.96 5.23 -7.05
CA VAL A 150 5.99 3.87 -7.60
C VAL A 150 6.62 3.87 -9.00
N GLU A 151 6.28 4.84 -9.84
CA GLU A 151 6.87 5.02 -11.17
C GLU A 151 8.39 5.25 -11.09
N ARG A 152 8.86 6.02 -10.09
CA ARG A 152 10.30 6.17 -9.83
C ARG A 152 10.98 4.85 -9.50
N ILE A 153 10.36 4.03 -8.65
CA ILE A 153 10.87 2.67 -8.32
C ILE A 153 10.90 1.80 -9.58
N PHE A 154 9.88 1.85 -10.44
CA PHE A 154 9.85 1.10 -11.69
C PHE A 154 10.90 1.56 -12.69
N SER A 155 11.14 2.87 -12.80
CA SER A 155 12.23 3.40 -13.62
C SER A 155 13.59 2.90 -13.13
N ASP A 156 13.81 2.92 -11.81
CA ASP A 156 15.04 2.40 -11.20
C ASP A 156 15.19 0.89 -11.39
N MET A 157 14.09 0.14 -11.30
CA MET A 157 14.06 -1.29 -11.58
C MET A 157 14.47 -1.58 -13.03
N ASN A 158 13.93 -0.83 -14.00
CA ASN A 158 14.28 -0.97 -15.41
C ASN A 158 15.76 -0.62 -15.68
N ASN A 159 16.31 0.37 -14.98
CA ASN A 159 17.74 0.71 -15.07
C ASN A 159 18.66 -0.39 -14.51
N LEU A 160 18.21 -1.12 -13.49
CA LEU A 160 18.94 -2.25 -12.91
C LEU A 160 18.80 -3.52 -13.76
N TRP A 161 17.72 -3.63 -14.53
CA TRP A 161 17.32 -4.82 -15.27
C TRP A 161 17.35 -4.56 -16.79
N THR A 162 18.48 -4.09 -17.31
CA THR A 162 18.69 -3.92 -18.75
C THR A 162 19.31 -5.18 -19.37
N ASP A 163 19.07 -5.41 -20.67
CA ASP A 163 19.62 -6.59 -21.38
C ASP A 163 21.16 -6.63 -21.38
N ASP A 164 21.81 -5.47 -21.28
CA ASP A 164 23.28 -5.33 -21.25
C ASP A 164 23.89 -5.57 -19.87
N LYS A 165 23.09 -5.52 -18.79
CA LYS A 165 23.54 -5.72 -17.41
C LYS A 165 22.81 -6.92 -16.84
N SER A 166 23.52 -8.05 -16.79
CA SER A 166 23.28 -9.25 -15.95
C SER A 166 21.86 -9.35 -15.37
N ARG A 167 21.05 -10.29 -15.89
CA ARG A 167 19.70 -10.58 -15.37
C ARG A 167 19.77 -10.99 -13.89
N PHE A 168 19.76 -10.02 -12.99
CA PHE A 168 19.75 -10.25 -11.56
C PHE A 168 18.46 -10.97 -11.19
N ASP A 169 18.55 -11.93 -10.26
CA ASP A 169 17.35 -12.54 -9.70
C ASP A 169 16.46 -11.47 -9.05
N VAL A 170 15.14 -11.66 -9.09
CA VAL A 170 14.14 -10.71 -8.57
C VAL A 170 14.40 -10.39 -7.09
N LYS A 171 14.88 -11.36 -6.31
CA LYS A 171 15.26 -11.15 -4.90
C LYS A 171 16.40 -10.15 -4.75
N THR A 172 17.38 -10.18 -5.66
CA THR A 172 18.53 -9.29 -5.66
C THR A 172 18.11 -7.88 -6.06
N VAL A 173 17.33 -7.74 -7.14
CA VAL A 173 16.79 -6.45 -7.58
C VAL A 173 15.96 -5.81 -6.47
N LYS A 174 15.08 -6.58 -5.82
CA LYS A 174 14.30 -6.12 -4.67
C LYS A 174 15.19 -5.62 -3.52
N ALA A 175 16.24 -6.36 -3.16
CA ALA A 175 17.16 -5.94 -2.11
C ALA A 175 17.90 -4.63 -2.47
N MET A 176 18.35 -4.49 -3.72
CA MET A 176 19.01 -3.29 -4.20
C MET A 176 18.08 -2.07 -4.19
N LEU A 177 16.83 -2.22 -4.64
CA LEU A 177 15.83 -1.15 -4.60
C LEU A 177 15.51 -0.73 -3.15
N VAL A 178 15.36 -1.69 -2.24
CA VAL A 178 15.17 -1.38 -0.82
C VAL A 178 16.35 -0.56 -0.29
N VAL A 179 17.58 -0.99 -0.56
CA VAL A 179 18.76 -0.26 -0.09
C VAL A 179 18.79 1.16 -0.66
N LYS A 180 18.50 1.32 -1.95
CA LYS A 180 18.52 2.62 -2.64
C LYS A 180 17.45 3.60 -2.13
N HIS A 181 16.25 3.11 -1.81
CA HIS A 181 15.11 3.97 -1.47
C HIS A 181 14.87 4.15 0.03
N PHE A 182 15.27 3.20 0.88
CA PHE A 182 15.05 3.28 2.33
C PHE A 182 16.22 3.90 3.10
N PHE A 183 17.45 3.80 2.59
CA PHE A 183 18.59 4.47 3.21
C PHE A 183 18.85 5.78 2.47
N THR A 184 18.68 6.88 3.18
CA THR A 184 18.91 8.24 2.67
C THR A 184 20.32 8.73 2.96
N GLU A 185 21.08 8.00 3.78
CA GLU A 185 22.46 8.33 4.09
C GLU A 185 23.37 8.15 2.87
N ASP A 186 24.42 8.95 2.79
CA ASP A 186 25.52 8.68 1.88
C ASP A 186 26.33 7.46 2.35
N CYS A 187 27.31 7.03 1.55
CA CYS A 187 28.10 5.84 1.90
C CYS A 187 28.82 5.96 3.25
N SER A 188 29.22 7.16 3.64
CA SER A 188 29.90 7.43 4.92
C SER A 188 28.92 7.31 6.08
N GLY A 189 27.75 7.95 5.98
CA GLY A 189 26.69 7.86 6.98
C GLY A 189 26.15 6.44 7.12
N PHE A 190 26.00 5.72 6.01
CA PHE A 190 25.60 4.31 6.04
C PHE A 190 26.66 3.43 6.70
N HIS A 191 27.94 3.68 6.46
CA HIS A 191 29.03 2.98 7.13
C HIS A 191 28.98 3.20 8.66
N ASP A 192 28.77 4.44 9.09
CA ASP A 192 28.66 4.78 10.50
C ASP A 192 27.41 4.16 11.15
N PHE A 193 26.27 4.14 10.42
CA PHE A 193 25.06 3.42 10.81
C PHE A 193 25.33 1.92 11.01
N LEU A 194 26.05 1.27 10.09
CA LEU A 194 26.41 -0.14 10.21
C LEU A 194 27.28 -0.39 11.45
N LEU A 195 28.31 0.44 11.67
CA LEU A 195 29.17 0.35 12.86
C LEU A 195 28.40 0.53 14.17
N GLY A 196 27.41 1.43 14.19
CA GLY A 196 26.49 1.62 15.32
C GLY A 196 25.59 0.41 15.59
N ASN A 197 25.26 -0.37 14.56
CA ASN A 197 24.36 -1.52 14.66
C ASN A 197 25.11 -2.86 14.66
N LYS A 198 25.76 -3.18 15.78
CA LYS A 198 26.53 -4.44 15.97
C LYS A 198 25.71 -5.72 15.70
N LYS A 199 24.39 -5.69 15.97
CA LYS A 199 23.50 -6.83 15.69
C LYS A 199 23.38 -7.04 14.19
N LEU A 200 23.13 -5.99 13.42
CA LEU A 200 23.04 -6.05 11.96
C LEU A 200 24.37 -6.51 11.34
N LEU A 201 25.50 -5.95 11.78
CA LEU A 201 26.83 -6.40 11.33
C LEU A 201 27.06 -7.89 11.56
N LYS A 202 26.71 -8.39 12.76
CA LYS A 202 26.81 -9.83 13.06
C LYS A 202 25.98 -10.67 12.09
N HIS A 203 24.76 -10.24 11.75
CA HIS A 203 23.91 -10.95 10.78
C HIS A 203 24.47 -10.87 9.35
N ILE A 204 25.07 -9.74 8.94
CA ILE A 204 25.70 -9.60 7.63
C ILE A 204 26.90 -10.54 7.48
N HIS A 205 27.71 -10.68 8.54
CA HIS A 205 28.85 -11.60 8.55
C HIS A 205 28.46 -13.07 8.80
N SER A 206 27.27 -13.30 9.38
CA SER A 206 26.76 -14.65 9.67
C SER A 206 26.52 -15.46 8.40
N SER A 207 26.78 -16.76 8.47
CA SER A 207 26.40 -17.73 7.43
C SER A 207 24.89 -17.98 7.39
N GLU A 208 24.15 -17.56 8.41
CA GLU A 208 22.68 -17.70 8.49
C GLU A 208 21.95 -17.05 7.31
N LYS A 209 22.56 -16.05 6.65
CA LYS A 209 21.99 -15.40 5.46
C LYS A 209 21.86 -16.33 4.25
N TYR A 210 22.60 -17.45 4.24
CA TYR A 210 22.54 -18.45 3.16
C TYR A 210 21.66 -19.66 3.52
N LEU A 211 21.16 -19.74 4.76
CA LEU A 211 20.31 -20.84 5.18
C LEU A 211 18.90 -20.65 4.63
N PRO A 212 18.27 -21.68 4.04
CA PRO A 212 16.88 -21.61 3.61
C PRO A 212 15.98 -21.27 4.79
N LYS A 213 15.21 -20.19 4.70
CA LYS A 213 14.11 -19.97 5.64
C LYS A 213 13.05 -21.01 5.31
N GLU A 214 12.69 -21.85 6.27
CA GLU A 214 11.61 -22.83 6.11
C GLU A 214 10.35 -22.12 5.59
N SER A 215 9.92 -22.53 4.40
CA SER A 215 8.70 -22.04 3.78
C SER A 215 7.53 -22.42 4.68
N LYS A 216 6.90 -21.44 5.33
CA LYS A 216 5.55 -21.66 5.86
C LYS A 216 4.65 -21.95 4.66
N THR A 217 4.32 -23.22 4.45
CA THR A 217 3.31 -23.66 3.50
C THR A 217 2.00 -22.94 3.84
N VAL A 218 1.67 -21.90 3.08
CA VAL A 218 0.33 -21.31 3.12
C VAL A 218 -0.57 -22.29 2.39
N ILE A 219 -1.26 -23.13 3.15
CA ILE A 219 -2.36 -23.95 2.64
C ILE A 219 -3.49 -22.98 2.31
N LEU A 220 -3.69 -22.71 1.01
CA LEU A 220 -4.87 -22.02 0.51
C LEU A 220 -6.07 -22.96 0.67
N ASN A 221 -6.78 -22.85 1.79
CA ASN A 221 -8.12 -23.40 1.92
C ASN A 221 -9.09 -22.44 1.23
N THR A 222 -9.51 -22.80 0.02
CA THR A 222 -10.70 -22.24 -0.64
C THR A 222 -11.93 -22.67 0.15
N GLN A 223 -12.55 -21.72 0.87
CA GLN A 223 -13.96 -21.82 1.21
C GLN A 223 -14.70 -20.69 0.49
N ALA A 224 -15.56 -21.12 -0.43
CA ALA A 224 -16.49 -20.28 -1.14
C ALA A 224 -17.50 -19.68 -0.15
N SER A 225 -17.57 -18.36 -0.09
CA SER A 225 -18.70 -17.64 0.48
C SER A 225 -19.37 -16.87 -0.65
N THR A 226 -20.54 -17.36 -1.03
CA THR A 226 -21.53 -16.71 -1.89
C THR A 226 -21.75 -15.26 -1.47
N SER A 227 -21.54 -14.35 -2.42
CA SER A 227 -21.94 -12.95 -2.35
C SER A 227 -23.46 -12.85 -2.28
N ASN A 228 -23.98 -12.28 -1.19
CA ASN A 228 -25.20 -11.47 -1.28
C ASN A 228 -24.77 -10.05 -1.66
N THR A 229 -25.36 -9.58 -2.76
CA THR A 229 -25.20 -8.26 -3.38
C THR A 229 -25.75 -7.13 -2.51
N CYS A 230 -25.28 -5.91 -2.83
CA CYS A 230 -26.00 -4.65 -2.61
C CYS A 230 -27.49 -4.75 -3.01
#